data_AF-A0A060YET6-F1
#
_entry.id   AF-A0A060YET6-F1
#
_cell.length_a   1.000
_cell.length_b   1.000
_cell.length_c   1.000
_cell.angle_alpha   90.00
_cell.angle_beta   90.00
_cell.angle_gamma   90.00
#
_symmetry.space_group_name_H-M   'P 1'
#
loop_
_entity.id
_entity.type
_entity.pdbx_description
1 polymer ?
#
loop_
_entity_poly.entity_id
_entity_poly.type
_entity_poly.pdbx_seq_one_letter_code
_entity_poly.pdbx_strand_id
1 'polypeptide(L)'
;METPPLKLRVMYPYLSPRENILLYLTHVTSSQDVRCHIRDLINPLKINNNNTHTINPKKETLSVFLVGCKDHPCKSFVCSIPHVNNSQVNVTFRVWKPTFIKAEFSSLHMIVNATLENLNTDLFVLSATNYARDVKIQVSKEALGGIPLWIIIVSILIGLLILALVIFALWKAGFFRRKSIEDMENEDMKN
;
A
#
# COMPACT_ATOMS: atom_id res chain seq x y z
N MET A 1 -39.44 4.85 -16.69
CA MET A 1 -39.46 3.37 -16.71
C MET A 1 -38.89 2.94 -15.38
N GLU A 2 -39.72 2.24 -14.64
CA GLU A 2 -39.54 1.96 -13.23
C GLU A 2 -38.65 0.70 -13.10
N THR A 3 -37.51 0.76 -12.38
CA THR A 3 -36.54 -0.36 -12.23
C THR A 3 -37.01 -1.42 -11.24
N PRO A 4 -36.89 -2.73 -11.54
CA PRO A 4 -37.32 -3.77 -10.59
C PRO A 4 -36.49 -3.71 -9.30
N PRO A 5 -36.97 -4.28 -8.19
CA PRO A 5 -36.19 -4.37 -6.96
C PRO A 5 -34.96 -5.27 -7.18
N LEU A 6 -33.80 -4.80 -6.72
CA LEU A 6 -32.50 -5.44 -6.92
C LEU A 6 -31.85 -5.78 -5.58
N LYS A 7 -31.03 -6.82 -5.57
CA LYS A 7 -30.15 -7.17 -4.45
C LYS A 7 -28.70 -6.94 -4.86
N LEU A 8 -28.03 -6.01 -4.20
CA LEU A 8 -26.59 -5.84 -4.33
C LEU A 8 -25.89 -6.71 -3.29
N ARG A 9 -25.17 -7.73 -3.74
CA ARG A 9 -24.28 -8.55 -2.91
C ARG A 9 -22.85 -8.05 -3.08
N VAL A 10 -22.19 -7.75 -1.97
CA VAL A 10 -20.78 -7.35 -1.95
C VAL A 10 -19.98 -8.40 -1.20
N MET A 11 -18.92 -8.90 -1.83
CA MET A 11 -18.05 -9.94 -1.30
C MET A 11 -16.60 -9.46 -1.30
N TYR A 12 -15.88 -9.67 -0.20
CA TYR A 12 -14.54 -9.13 -0.01
C TYR A 12 -13.65 -10.05 0.85
N PRO A 13 -12.32 -10.04 0.61
CA PRO A 13 -11.35 -10.84 1.36
C PRO A 13 -11.12 -10.23 2.75
N TYR A 14 -11.72 -10.85 3.77
CA TYR A 14 -11.59 -10.41 5.16
C TYR A 14 -10.30 -10.94 5.82
N LEU A 15 -9.98 -12.22 5.61
CA LEU A 15 -8.85 -12.90 6.24
C LEU A 15 -7.89 -13.47 5.19
N SER A 16 -6.63 -13.59 5.59
CA SER A 16 -5.58 -14.32 4.89
C SER A 16 -5.65 -15.83 5.19
N PRO A 17 -4.86 -16.67 4.49
CA PRO A 17 -4.77 -18.11 4.78
C PRO A 17 -4.35 -18.40 6.23
N ARG A 18 -3.59 -17.49 6.86
CA ARG A 18 -3.16 -17.61 8.26
C ARG A 18 -4.07 -16.87 9.24
N GLU A 19 -5.27 -16.51 8.81
CA GLU A 19 -6.29 -15.79 9.61
C GLU A 19 -5.86 -14.38 10.03
N ASN A 20 -4.99 -13.73 9.25
CA ASN A 20 -4.69 -12.32 9.46
C ASN A 20 -5.75 -11.44 8.78
N ILE A 21 -6.14 -10.35 9.42
CA ILE A 21 -7.09 -9.39 8.82
C ILE A 21 -6.44 -8.72 7.59
N LEU A 22 -7.15 -8.67 6.48
CA LEU A 22 -6.71 -7.99 5.25
C LEU A 22 -7.50 -6.70 5.03
N LEU A 23 -8.78 -6.83 4.68
CA LEU A 23 -9.72 -5.71 4.54
C LEU A 23 -10.73 -5.72 5.68
N TYR A 24 -10.80 -4.61 6.42
CA TYR A 24 -11.73 -4.44 7.52
C TYR A 24 -12.87 -3.50 7.12
N LEU A 25 -14.11 -4.00 7.15
CA LEU A 25 -15.30 -3.19 6.84
C LEU A 25 -15.60 -2.22 7.99
N THR A 26 -15.46 -0.91 7.74
CA THR A 26 -15.66 0.12 8.77
C THR A 26 -17.04 0.76 8.71
N HIS A 27 -17.51 1.10 7.50
CA HIS A 27 -18.78 1.81 7.31
C HIS A 27 -19.45 1.37 6.02
N VAL A 28 -20.78 1.36 6.04
CA VAL A 28 -21.62 1.29 4.84
C VAL A 28 -22.69 2.36 4.98
N THR A 29 -22.77 3.24 3.99
CA THR A 29 -23.81 4.27 3.90
C THR A 29 -24.58 4.09 2.60
N SER A 30 -25.87 4.38 2.64
CA SER A 30 -26.75 4.15 1.49
C SER A 30 -27.80 5.25 1.38
N SER A 31 -28.41 5.37 0.20
CA SER A 31 -29.58 6.23 -0.03
C SER A 31 -30.78 5.83 0.84
N GLN A 32 -31.74 6.73 1.03
CA GLN A 32 -32.84 6.60 2.00
C GLN A 32 -33.66 5.30 1.85
N ASP A 33 -33.83 4.80 0.63
CA ASP A 33 -34.66 3.62 0.36
C ASP A 33 -33.89 2.30 0.38
N VAL A 34 -32.55 2.33 0.38
CA VAL A 34 -31.74 1.12 0.31
C VAL A 34 -31.57 0.51 1.71
N ARG A 35 -31.86 -0.79 1.84
CA ARG A 35 -31.76 -1.53 3.10
C ARG A 35 -30.64 -2.55 3.05
N CYS A 36 -29.59 -2.34 3.83
CA CYS A 36 -28.49 -3.30 3.94
C CYS A 36 -28.53 -4.09 5.25
N HIS A 37 -28.38 -5.41 5.15
CA HIS A 37 -28.30 -6.30 6.32
C HIS A 37 -26.83 -6.52 6.70
N ILE A 38 -26.32 -5.70 7.63
CA ILE A 38 -24.87 -5.64 7.93
C ILE A 38 -24.55 -5.55 9.43
N ARG A 39 -25.54 -5.76 10.31
CA ARG A 39 -25.44 -5.44 11.76
C ARG A 39 -24.28 -6.14 12.48
N ASP A 40 -23.92 -7.36 12.08
CA ASP A 40 -22.85 -8.14 12.73
C ASP A 40 -21.51 -8.12 11.96
N LEU A 41 -21.47 -7.45 10.79
CA LEU A 41 -20.28 -7.40 9.93
C LEU A 41 -19.59 -6.03 9.95
N ILE A 42 -20.32 -4.95 10.25
CA ILE A 42 -19.75 -3.60 10.33
C ILE A 42 -18.98 -3.44 11.63
N ASN A 43 -17.71 -3.07 11.51
CA ASN A 43 -16.85 -2.69 12.62
C ASN A 43 -16.96 -3.62 13.86
N PRO A 44 -16.79 -4.95 13.72
CA PRO A 44 -16.99 -5.90 14.82
C PRO A 44 -16.04 -5.65 16.01
N LEU A 45 -14.84 -5.11 15.74
CA LEU A 45 -13.85 -4.75 16.76
C LEU A 45 -14.12 -3.36 17.37
N LYS A 46 -15.24 -2.70 17.02
CA LYS A 46 -15.62 -1.37 17.52
C LYS A 46 -14.48 -0.36 17.51
N ILE A 47 -13.68 -0.37 16.44
CA ILE A 47 -12.52 0.50 16.29
C ILE A 47 -13.02 1.93 16.20
N ASN A 48 -12.50 2.77 17.08
CA ASN A 48 -12.72 4.21 17.10
C ASN A 48 -11.37 4.89 17.38
N ASN A 49 -11.35 6.22 17.50
CA ASN A 49 -10.12 6.97 17.78
C ASN A 49 -9.51 6.65 19.16
N ASN A 50 -10.31 6.10 20.09
CA ASN A 50 -9.94 5.91 21.49
C ASN A 50 -9.55 4.46 21.83
N ASN A 51 -9.86 3.50 20.95
CA ASN A 51 -9.60 2.08 21.12
C ASN A 51 -8.74 1.55 19.98
N THR A 52 -7.43 1.48 20.21
CA THR A 52 -6.46 0.88 19.29
C THR A 52 -6.35 -0.61 19.54
N HIS A 53 -6.92 -1.42 18.64
CA HIS A 53 -6.74 -2.87 18.67
C HIS A 53 -5.41 -3.26 18.03
N THR A 54 -4.42 -3.56 18.86
CA THR A 54 -3.12 -4.08 18.40
C THR A 54 -3.18 -5.59 18.29
N ILE A 55 -3.69 -6.08 17.15
CA ILE A 55 -3.61 -7.50 16.83
C ILE A 55 -2.19 -7.78 16.33
N ASN A 56 -1.55 -8.82 16.85
CA ASN A 56 -0.27 -9.30 16.35
C ASN A 56 -0.51 -10.30 15.21
N PRO A 57 -0.27 -9.92 13.94
CA PRO A 57 -0.48 -10.84 12.83
C PRO A 57 0.53 -12.00 12.88
N LYS A 58 0.18 -13.15 12.32
CA LYS A 58 1.08 -14.28 12.10
C LYS A 58 1.96 -13.97 10.87
N LYS A 59 3.27 -14.28 10.93
CA LYS A 59 4.15 -14.08 9.77
C LYS A 59 3.71 -15.00 8.63
N GLU A 60 3.57 -14.49 7.42
CA GLU A 60 3.15 -15.28 6.26
C GLU A 60 3.81 -14.74 4.99
N THR A 61 4.03 -15.62 4.01
CA THR A 61 4.46 -15.20 2.67
C THR A 61 3.22 -15.11 1.80
N LEU A 62 2.86 -13.89 1.42
CA LEU A 62 1.81 -13.66 0.45
C LEU A 62 2.50 -13.65 -0.91
N SER A 63 2.28 -14.69 -1.72
CA SER A 63 2.73 -14.70 -3.11
C SER A 63 2.03 -13.58 -3.90
N VAL A 64 2.39 -13.39 -5.18
CA VAL A 64 1.71 -12.48 -6.13
C VAL A 64 0.31 -13.01 -6.44
N PHE A 65 -0.48 -13.22 -5.39
CA PHE A 65 -1.79 -13.81 -5.44
C PHE A 65 -2.79 -12.67 -5.51
N LEU A 66 -3.67 -12.81 -6.49
CA LEU A 66 -4.97 -12.20 -6.39
C LEU A 66 -5.65 -12.77 -5.15
N VAL A 67 -5.72 -12.00 -4.07
CA VAL A 67 -6.54 -12.38 -2.92
C VAL A 67 -7.99 -12.10 -3.32
N GLY A 68 -8.54 -13.03 -4.07
CA GLY A 68 -9.95 -13.09 -4.44
C GLY A 68 -10.69 -14.11 -3.58
N CYS A 69 -12.01 -14.06 -3.68
CA CYS A 69 -12.93 -14.95 -2.96
C CYS A 69 -13.07 -16.34 -3.59
N LYS A 70 -12.33 -16.62 -4.66
CA LYS A 70 -12.29 -17.94 -5.29
C LYS A 70 -11.40 -18.91 -4.52
N ASP A 71 -10.29 -18.40 -3.98
CA ASP A 71 -9.25 -19.23 -3.36
C ASP A 71 -9.33 -19.25 -1.82
N HIS A 72 -10.04 -18.30 -1.21
CA HIS A 72 -10.11 -18.14 0.25
C HIS A 72 -11.51 -17.72 0.72
N PRO A 73 -11.92 -18.09 1.95
CA PRO A 73 -13.22 -17.73 2.50
C PRO A 73 -13.37 -16.22 2.64
N CYS A 74 -14.31 -15.64 1.89
CA CYS A 74 -14.66 -14.23 1.96
C CYS A 74 -15.85 -13.97 2.87
N LYS A 75 -15.95 -12.71 3.33
CA LYS A 75 -17.19 -12.20 3.93
C LYS A 75 -18.04 -11.57 2.85
N SER A 76 -19.35 -11.64 3.02
CA SER A 76 -20.31 -10.99 2.13
C SER A 76 -21.46 -10.36 2.90
N PHE A 77 -22.01 -9.28 2.37
CA PHE A 77 -23.26 -8.68 2.85
C PHE A 77 -24.16 -8.32 1.67
N VAL A 78 -25.44 -8.11 1.96
CA VAL A 78 -26.46 -7.85 0.94
C VAL A 78 -27.23 -6.57 1.26
N CYS A 79 -27.45 -5.75 0.22
CA CYS A 79 -28.30 -4.57 0.23
C CYS A 79 -29.48 -4.78 -0.70
N SER A 80 -30.69 -4.58 -0.18
CA SER A 80 -31.93 -4.55 -0.96
C SER A 80 -32.14 -3.12 -1.45
N ILE A 81 -32.17 -2.97 -2.78
CA ILE A 81 -32.40 -1.70 -3.48
C ILE A 81 -33.83 -1.76 -4.02
N PRO A 82 -34.76 -0.99 -3.45
CA PRO A 82 -36.13 -0.96 -3.92
C PRO A 82 -36.24 -0.14 -5.21
N HIS A 83 -37.48 0.07 -5.62
CA HIS A 83 -37.88 0.81 -6.80
C HIS A 83 -37.41 2.27 -6.80
N VAL A 84 -36.24 2.57 -7.38
CA VAL A 84 -35.69 3.95 -7.39
C VAL A 84 -34.89 4.24 -8.66
N ASN A 85 -34.98 5.49 -9.12
CA ASN A 85 -34.31 5.98 -10.34
C ASN A 85 -32.78 6.07 -10.19
N ASN A 86 -32.27 6.39 -9.00
CA ASN A 86 -30.85 6.43 -8.71
C ASN A 86 -30.60 6.03 -7.25
N SER A 87 -29.77 5.02 -7.04
CA SER A 87 -29.41 4.52 -5.71
C SER A 87 -27.90 4.41 -5.60
N GLN A 88 -27.38 4.79 -4.44
CA GLN A 88 -25.96 4.68 -4.14
C GLN A 88 -25.75 3.93 -2.84
N VAL A 89 -24.76 3.03 -2.86
CA VAL A 89 -24.25 2.34 -1.67
C VAL A 89 -22.75 2.60 -1.61
N ASN A 90 -22.33 3.30 -0.56
CA ASN A 90 -20.94 3.60 -0.29
C ASN A 90 -20.42 2.63 0.76
N VAL A 91 -19.37 1.90 0.41
CA VAL A 91 -18.77 0.86 1.23
C VAL A 91 -17.33 1.27 1.54
N THR A 92 -17.00 1.41 2.82
CA THR A 92 -15.68 1.84 3.25
C THR A 92 -14.93 0.68 3.89
N PHE A 93 -13.77 0.37 3.32
CA PHE A 93 -12.83 -0.62 3.86
C PHE A 93 -11.58 0.06 4.40
N ARG A 94 -11.05 -0.47 5.50
CA ARG A 94 -9.74 -0.13 6.04
C ARG A 94 -8.77 -1.28 5.79
N VAL A 95 -7.68 -0.98 5.11
CA VAL A 95 -6.57 -1.92 4.92
C VAL A 95 -5.85 -2.11 6.27
N TRP A 96 -5.70 -3.37 6.69
CA TRP A 96 -5.08 -3.69 7.98
C TRP A 96 -3.55 -3.66 7.90
N LYS A 97 -2.98 -2.45 7.99
CA LYS A 97 -1.54 -2.22 7.83
C LYS A 97 -0.64 -3.21 8.60
N PRO A 98 -0.91 -3.60 9.87
CA PRO A 98 -0.03 -4.52 10.59
C PRO A 98 0.19 -5.87 9.89
N THR A 99 -0.85 -6.43 9.27
CA THR A 99 -0.75 -7.69 8.51
C THR A 99 0.24 -7.56 7.38
N PHE A 100 0.10 -6.49 6.59
CA PHE A 100 0.96 -6.25 5.43
C PHE A 100 2.39 -5.92 5.84
N ILE A 101 2.60 -5.19 6.94
CA ILE A 101 3.96 -4.93 7.43
C ILE A 101 4.68 -6.24 7.75
N LYS A 102 4.00 -7.21 8.39
CA LYS A 102 4.62 -8.48 8.82
C LYS A 102 4.67 -9.56 7.73
N ALA A 103 3.81 -9.49 6.72
CA ALA A 103 3.79 -10.45 5.62
C ALA A 103 4.92 -10.21 4.61
N GLU A 104 5.46 -11.25 3.99
CA GLU A 104 6.49 -11.16 2.94
C GLU A 104 5.82 -11.14 1.56
N PHE A 105 5.90 -10.03 0.82
CA PHE A 105 5.37 -9.88 -0.55
C PHE A 105 5.98 -8.66 -1.26
N SER A 106 5.94 -8.63 -2.59
CA SER A 106 6.35 -7.45 -3.40
C SER A 106 5.14 -6.59 -3.79
N SER A 107 4.12 -7.21 -4.39
CA SER A 107 2.87 -6.57 -4.79
C SER A 107 1.74 -7.58 -4.69
N LEU A 108 0.59 -7.15 -4.17
CA LEU A 108 -0.62 -7.96 -4.07
C LEU A 108 -1.84 -7.17 -4.56
N HIS A 109 -2.83 -7.90 -5.06
CA HIS A 109 -4.12 -7.33 -5.47
C HIS A 109 -5.23 -8.02 -4.69
N MET A 110 -6.04 -7.25 -3.97
CA MET A 110 -7.28 -7.73 -3.36
C MET A 110 -8.45 -7.35 -4.26
N ILE A 111 -9.39 -8.27 -4.47
CA ILE A 111 -10.62 -7.98 -5.24
C ILE A 111 -11.82 -7.91 -4.30
N VAL A 112 -12.57 -6.81 -4.39
CA VAL A 112 -13.94 -6.73 -3.88
C VAL A 112 -14.89 -6.96 -5.06
N ASN A 113 -15.72 -7.98 -4.95
CA ASN A 113 -16.70 -8.34 -5.97
C ASN A 113 -18.08 -7.81 -5.56
N ALA A 114 -18.71 -7.05 -6.44
CA ALA A 114 -20.06 -6.51 -6.25
C ALA A 114 -20.97 -7.05 -7.35
N THR A 115 -21.97 -7.85 -6.97
CA THR A 115 -22.91 -8.49 -7.89
C THR A 115 -24.32 -7.99 -7.64
N LEU A 116 -25.01 -7.59 -8.71
CA LEU A 116 -26.40 -7.20 -8.71
C LEU A 116 -27.25 -8.41 -9.12
N GLU A 117 -28.06 -8.89 -8.19
CA GLU A 117 -29.03 -9.96 -8.38
C GLU A 117 -30.43 -9.34 -8.56
N ASN A 118 -31.18 -9.82 -9.55
CA ASN A 118 -32.58 -9.45 -9.71
C ASN A 118 -33.46 -10.40 -8.89
N LEU A 119 -34.45 -9.86 -8.18
CA LEU A 119 -35.44 -10.70 -7.48
C LEU A 119 -36.44 -11.37 -8.45
N ASN A 120 -36.72 -10.74 -9.60
CA ASN A 120 -37.71 -11.20 -10.58
C ASN A 120 -37.03 -11.50 -11.93
N THR A 121 -36.66 -12.76 -12.14
CA THR A 121 -36.00 -13.25 -13.36
C THR A 121 -36.85 -13.18 -14.62
N ASP A 122 -38.18 -13.05 -14.48
CA ASP A 122 -39.11 -13.28 -15.59
C ASP A 122 -39.36 -12.05 -16.48
N LEU A 123 -39.01 -10.84 -16.03
CA LEU A 123 -39.35 -9.59 -16.74
C LEU A 123 -38.17 -8.64 -16.99
N PHE A 124 -36.97 -8.92 -16.45
CA PHE A 124 -35.84 -8.01 -16.59
C PHE A 124 -34.50 -8.75 -16.63
N VAL A 125 -33.85 -8.68 -17.80
CA VAL A 125 -32.50 -9.22 -18.02
C VAL A 125 -31.49 -8.12 -17.78
N LEU A 126 -30.66 -8.27 -16.76
CA LEU A 126 -29.49 -7.41 -16.61
C LEU A 126 -28.51 -7.72 -17.75
N SER A 127 -27.98 -6.67 -18.39
CA SER A 127 -26.90 -6.84 -19.35
C SER A 127 -25.74 -7.59 -18.69
N ALA A 128 -25.17 -8.58 -19.39
CA ALA A 128 -24.06 -9.41 -18.92
C ALA A 128 -22.83 -8.60 -18.51
N THR A 129 -22.72 -7.33 -18.91
CA THR A 129 -21.64 -6.44 -18.50
C THR A 129 -21.94 -5.62 -17.26
N ASN A 130 -23.17 -5.55 -16.75
CA ASN A 130 -23.55 -4.67 -15.63
C ASN A 130 -24.03 -5.40 -14.37
N TYR A 131 -24.13 -6.73 -14.40
CA TYR A 131 -24.52 -7.52 -13.23
C TYR A 131 -23.38 -7.69 -12.21
N ALA A 132 -22.12 -7.52 -12.60
CA ALA A 132 -20.97 -7.68 -11.71
C ALA A 132 -19.89 -6.62 -11.94
N ARG A 133 -19.26 -6.17 -10.85
CA ARG A 133 -18.13 -5.24 -10.84
C ARG A 133 -17.08 -5.73 -9.85
N ASP A 134 -15.83 -5.80 -10.32
CA ASP A 134 -14.68 -6.12 -9.50
C ASP A 134 -13.85 -4.86 -9.25
N VAL A 135 -13.67 -4.52 -7.98
CA VAL A 135 -12.81 -3.41 -7.54
C VAL A 135 -11.48 -3.99 -7.07
N LYS A 136 -10.40 -3.64 -7.76
CA LYS A 136 -9.04 -4.08 -7.43
C LYS A 136 -8.36 -3.08 -6.49
N ILE A 137 -7.90 -3.55 -5.35
CA ILE A 137 -7.13 -2.79 -4.37
C ILE A 137 -5.70 -3.33 -4.42
N GLN A 138 -4.77 -2.52 -4.91
CA GLN A 138 -3.35 -2.88 -4.97
C GLN A 138 -2.65 -2.46 -3.69
N VAL A 139 -1.86 -3.36 -3.09
CA VAL A 139 -0.94 -3.06 -2.00
C VAL A 139 0.45 -3.50 -2.44
N SER A 140 1.36 -2.56 -2.55
CA SER A 140 2.77 -2.84 -2.82
C SER A 140 3.58 -2.49 -1.59
N LYS A 141 4.57 -3.32 -1.29
CA LYS A 141 5.66 -2.86 -0.46
C LYS A 141 6.62 -2.15 -1.39
N GLU A 142 6.79 -0.86 -1.19
CA GLU A 142 8.04 -0.27 -1.61
C GLU A 142 9.15 -1.08 -0.95
N ALA A 143 9.97 -1.72 -1.79
CA ALA A 143 11.26 -2.14 -1.33
C ALA A 143 11.89 -0.86 -0.79
N LEU A 144 11.95 -0.75 0.53
CA LEU A 144 12.86 0.17 1.21
C LEU A 144 14.25 -0.37 0.88
N GLY A 145 14.64 -0.26 -0.39
CA GLY A 145 15.98 -0.40 -0.87
C GLY A 145 16.70 0.81 -0.31
N GLY A 146 17.02 0.74 0.99
CA GLY A 146 18.01 1.61 1.57
C GLY A 146 19.23 1.57 0.66
N ILE A 147 19.87 2.74 0.49
CA ILE A 147 21.05 2.87 -0.36
C ILE A 147 22.03 1.74 0.02
N PRO A 148 22.38 0.84 -0.92
CA PRO A 148 23.27 -0.28 -0.60
C PRO A 148 24.54 0.22 0.08
N LEU A 149 24.94 -0.40 1.20
CA LEU A 149 26.13 0.01 1.95
C LEU A 149 27.39 0.05 1.07
N TRP A 150 27.46 -0.80 0.04
CA TRP A 150 28.55 -0.77 -0.93
C TRP A 150 28.67 0.59 -1.64
N ILE A 151 27.55 1.24 -1.98
CA ILE A 151 27.56 2.54 -2.68
C ILE A 151 28.19 3.62 -1.79
N ILE A 152 27.90 3.58 -0.49
CA ILE A 152 28.49 4.50 0.49
C ILE A 152 30.01 4.29 0.55
N ILE A 153 30.46 3.03 0.64
CA ILE A 153 31.90 2.69 0.69
C ILE A 153 32.61 3.15 -0.58
N VAL A 154 32.04 2.88 -1.75
CA VAL A 154 32.61 3.28 -3.05
C VAL A 154 32.68 4.81 -3.18
N SER A 155 31.65 5.53 -2.72
CA SER A 155 31.64 6.99 -2.73
C SER A 155 32.76 7.59 -1.88
N ILE A 156 33.04 7.02 -0.71
CA ILE A 156 34.13 7.46 0.17
C ILE A 156 35.50 7.20 -0.49
N LEU A 157 35.69 6.01 -1.07
CA LEU A 157 36.94 5.66 -1.76
C LEU A 157 37.24 6.61 -2.93
N ILE A 158 36.24 6.91 -3.76
CA ILE A 158 36.38 7.85 -4.87
C ILE A 158 36.66 9.27 -4.35
N GLY A 159 35.96 9.70 -3.30
CA GLY A 159 36.20 11.01 -2.68
C GLY A 159 37.63 11.16 -2.15
N LEU A 160 38.16 10.14 -1.48
CA LEU A 160 39.55 10.12 -0.99
C LEU A 160 40.57 10.10 -2.13
N LEU A 161 40.29 9.35 -3.20
CA LEU A 161 41.16 9.30 -4.37
C LEU A 161 41.27 10.67 -5.05
N ILE A 162 40.13 11.35 -5.27
CA ILE A 162 40.10 12.70 -5.84
C ILE A 162 40.85 13.67 -4.90
N LEU A 163 40.60 13.60 -3.60
CA LEU A 163 41.27 14.46 -2.62
C LEU A 163 42.80 14.30 -2.68
N ALA A 164 43.29 13.06 -2.76
CA ALA A 164 44.73 12.78 -2.89
C ALA A 164 45.32 13.35 -4.18
N LEU A 165 44.61 13.23 -5.31
CA LEU A 165 45.04 13.80 -6.59
C LEU A 165 45.11 15.33 -6.55
N VAL A 166 44.15 15.99 -5.89
CA VAL A 166 44.16 17.45 -5.70
C VAL A 166 45.36 17.89 -4.87
N ILE A 167 45.63 17.21 -3.75
CA ILE A 167 46.81 17.50 -2.92
C ILE A 167 48.10 17.34 -3.73
N PHE A 168 48.21 16.26 -4.51
CA PHE A 168 49.38 16.02 -5.36
C PHE A 168 49.56 17.12 -6.43
N ALA A 169 48.47 17.54 -7.07
CA ALA A 169 48.50 18.62 -8.05
C ALA A 169 48.93 19.95 -7.41
N LEU A 170 48.40 20.31 -6.24
CA LEU A 170 48.77 21.51 -5.50
C LEU A 170 50.23 21.49 -5.03
N TRP A 171 50.73 20.32 -4.62
CA TRP A 171 52.13 20.14 -4.26
C TRP A 171 53.06 20.35 -5.46
N LYS A 172 52.71 19.77 -6.62
CA LYS A 172 53.47 19.93 -7.87
C LYS A 172 53.39 21.35 -8.44
N ALA A 173 52.27 22.04 -8.28
CA ALA A 173 52.10 23.44 -8.65
C ALA A 173 52.88 24.42 -7.75
N GLY A 174 53.57 23.93 -6.71
CA GLY A 174 54.43 24.75 -5.85
C GLY A 174 53.69 25.49 -4.74
N PHE A 175 52.39 25.25 -4.53
CA PHE A 175 51.60 25.91 -3.48
C PHE A 175 52.09 25.59 -2.06
N PHE A 176 52.72 24.42 -1.88
CA PHE A 176 53.28 23.96 -0.60
C PHE A 176 54.82 24.08 -0.50
N ARG A 177 55.51 24.65 -1.51
CA ARG A 177 56.95 24.93 -1.40
C ARG A 177 57.14 26.18 -0.53
N ARG A 178 57.25 26.01 0.79
CA ARG A 178 57.82 27.05 1.65
C ARG A 178 59.32 27.14 1.33
N LYS A 179 59.83 28.36 1.15
CA LYS A 179 61.28 28.64 1.23
C LYS A 179 61.79 28.01 2.54
N SER A 180 62.86 27.24 2.46
CA SER A 180 63.48 26.67 3.65
C SER A 180 64.10 27.82 4.48
N ILE A 181 64.23 27.66 5.80
CA ILE A 181 64.87 28.69 6.65
C ILE A 181 66.30 28.97 6.17
N GLU A 182 66.97 27.96 5.61
CA GLU A 182 68.30 28.08 4.99
C GLU A 182 68.31 29.03 3.78
N ASP A 183 67.19 29.16 3.04
CA ASP A 183 67.07 30.12 1.94
C ASP A 183 66.86 31.57 2.43
N MET A 184 66.41 31.76 3.68
CA MET A 184 66.24 33.10 4.28
C MET A 184 67.54 33.58 4.95
N GLU A 185 68.26 32.69 5.64
CA GLU A 185 69.53 33.04 6.32
C GLU A 185 70.65 33.42 5.34
N ASN A 186 70.65 32.84 4.13
CA ASN A 186 71.60 33.19 3.07
C ASN A 186 71.28 34.51 2.34
N GLU A 187 70.03 35.01 2.40
CA GLU A 187 69.66 36.32 1.83
C GLU A 187 70.07 37.47 2.79
N ASP A 188 70.02 37.25 4.11
CA ASP A 188 70.42 38.24 5.12
C ASP A 188 71.95 38.42 5.24
N MET A 189 72.76 37.43 4.83
CA MET A 189 74.23 37.51 4.85
C MET A 189 74.83 38.21 3.62
N LYS A 190 73.99 38.57 2.63
CA LYS A 190 74.42 39.16 1.35
C LYS A 190 73.99 40.63 1.20
N ASN A 191 73.38 41.23 2.22
CA ASN A 191 72.95 42.61 2.27
C ASN A 191 73.66 43.38 3.39
#